data_AF-T1CCH4-F1
#
_entry.id   AF-T1CCH4-F1
#
_cell.length_a   1.000
_cell.length_b   1.000
_cell.length_c   1.000
_cell.angle_alpha   90.00
_cell.angle_beta   90.00
_cell.angle_gamma   90.00
#
_symmetry.space_group_name_H-M   'P 1'
#
loop_
_entity.id
_entity.type
_entity.pdbx_description
1 polymer ?
#
loop_
_entity_poly.entity_id
_entity_poly.type
_entity_poly.pdbx_seq_one_letter_code
_entity_poly.pdbx_strand_id
1 'polypeptide(L)'
;PGFTLYLGRKACPLALPLQPTVVQAEHVEGALAGVSMGDVLKHLAEAEGREESLLARHFSLTAPLLLWDSDAKTRQTPEQTVTRRDAPLSRCRWQFKVRDEHRAQLAKEDQP
;
A
#
# COMPACT_ATOMS: atom_id res chain seq x y z
N PRO A 1 3.05 -8.34 -18.57
CA PRO A 1 4.23 -7.49 -18.31
C PRO A 1 5.33 -7.80 -19.33
N GLY A 2 6.08 -6.81 -19.83
CA GLY A 2 7.18 -7.03 -20.79
C GLY A 2 8.49 -7.53 -20.16
N PHE A 3 8.60 -7.48 -18.83
CA PHE A 3 9.73 -7.95 -18.04
C PHE A 3 9.23 -8.72 -16.80
N THR A 4 10.07 -9.59 -16.24
CA THR A 4 9.75 -10.34 -15.00
C THR A 4 9.61 -9.39 -13.81
N LEU A 5 8.51 -9.54 -13.08
CA LEU A 5 8.21 -8.75 -11.88
C LEU A 5 8.91 -9.35 -10.65
N TYR A 6 9.36 -8.48 -9.74
CA TYR A 6 9.99 -8.85 -8.47
C TYR A 6 9.84 -7.72 -7.44
N LEU A 7 9.87 -8.04 -6.15
CA LEU A 7 9.75 -7.09 -5.05
C LEU A 7 11.14 -6.63 -4.57
N GLY A 8 11.64 -5.54 -5.16
CA GLY A 8 12.91 -4.90 -4.78
C GLY A 8 14.16 -5.60 -5.34
N ARG A 9 14.40 -6.86 -4.98
CA ARG A 9 15.53 -7.67 -5.50
C ARG A 9 15.00 -8.76 -6.43
N LYS A 10 15.77 -9.11 -7.47
CA LYS A 10 15.41 -10.19 -8.43
C LYS A 10 15.17 -11.55 -7.76
N ALA A 11 15.82 -11.80 -6.62
CA ALA A 11 15.65 -13.02 -5.83
C ALA A 11 14.33 -13.05 -5.01
N CYS A 12 13.54 -11.97 -5.01
CA CYS A 12 12.28 -11.85 -4.28
C CYS A 12 11.10 -11.87 -5.26
N PRO A 13 10.68 -13.06 -5.76
CA PRO A 13 9.56 -13.18 -6.68
C PRO A 13 8.22 -12.81 -6.01
N LEU A 14 7.22 -12.53 -6.82
CA LEU A 14 5.84 -12.42 -6.34
C LEU A 14 5.33 -13.79 -5.92
N ALA A 15 4.73 -13.89 -4.73
CA ALA A 15 4.04 -15.11 -4.28
C ALA A 15 2.61 -15.21 -4.83
N LEU A 16 2.04 -14.10 -5.32
CA LEU A 16 0.67 -13.98 -5.82
C LEU A 16 0.61 -13.05 -7.05
N PRO A 17 -0.40 -13.20 -7.93
CA PRO A 17 -0.69 -12.21 -8.97
C PRO A 17 -0.98 -10.81 -8.39
N LEU A 18 -0.63 -9.75 -9.12
CA LEU A 18 -0.81 -8.36 -8.64
C LEU A 18 -2.26 -7.85 -8.63
N GLN A 19 -3.15 -8.45 -9.44
CA GLN A 19 -4.56 -8.07 -9.59
C GLN A 19 -4.84 -6.54 -9.56
N PRO A 20 -4.20 -5.73 -10.44
CA PRO A 20 -4.42 -4.29 -10.45
C PRO A 20 -5.84 -3.95 -10.94
N THR A 21 -6.51 -3.03 -10.25
CA THR A 21 -7.84 -2.52 -10.61
C THR A 21 -7.76 -1.03 -10.94
N VAL A 22 -8.45 -0.60 -11.99
CA VAL A 22 -8.58 0.82 -12.34
C VAL A 22 -9.85 1.36 -11.68
N VAL A 23 -9.69 2.35 -10.82
CA VAL A 23 -10.79 3.02 -10.10
C VAL A 23 -10.72 4.53 -10.33
N GLN A 24 -11.88 5.17 -10.39
CA GLN A 24 -11.97 6.63 -10.44
C GLN A 24 -12.39 7.14 -9.06
N ALA A 25 -11.58 8.02 -8.49
CA ALA A 25 -11.84 8.64 -7.20
C ALA A 25 -11.29 10.07 -7.17
N GLU A 26 -11.85 10.91 -6.31
CA GLU A 26 -11.44 12.30 -6.14
C GLU A 26 -10.14 12.43 -5.32
N HIS A 27 -9.92 11.51 -4.38
CA HIS A 27 -8.81 11.48 -3.42
C HIS A 27 -8.33 10.05 -3.17
N VAL A 28 -7.13 9.92 -2.59
CA VAL A 28 -6.44 8.63 -2.38
C VAL A 28 -7.27 7.68 -1.52
N GLU A 29 -7.89 8.17 -0.45
CA GLU A 29 -8.71 7.35 0.44
C GLU A 29 -9.89 6.74 -0.29
N GLY A 30 -10.54 7.51 -1.18
CA GLY A 30 -11.64 7.02 -2.01
C GLY A 30 -11.20 5.95 -3.01
N ALA A 31 -9.98 6.05 -3.55
CA ALA A 31 -9.44 5.02 -4.43
C ALA A 31 -9.11 3.72 -3.67
N LEU A 32 -8.71 3.84 -2.40
CA LEU A 32 -8.33 2.71 -1.55
C LEU A 32 -9.50 2.12 -0.75
N ALA A 33 -10.65 2.81 -0.66
CA ALA A 33 -11.80 2.39 0.14
C ALA A 33 -12.35 0.99 -0.23
N GLY A 34 -12.19 0.58 -1.49
CA GLY A 34 -12.59 -0.75 -1.95
C GLY A 34 -11.58 -1.87 -1.65
N VAL A 35 -10.43 -1.55 -1.04
CA VAL A 35 -9.37 -2.51 -0.73
C VAL A 35 -9.50 -2.95 0.73
N SER A 36 -9.91 -4.20 0.93
CA SER A 36 -9.99 -4.83 2.26
C SER A 36 -8.84 -5.82 2.43
N MET A 37 -7.92 -5.52 3.35
CA MET A 37 -6.87 -6.47 3.73
C MET A 37 -7.48 -7.71 4.42
N GLY A 38 -8.64 -7.57 5.07
CA GLY A 38 -9.39 -8.71 5.62
C GLY A 38 -9.81 -9.69 4.52
N ASP A 39 -10.35 -9.17 3.41
CA ASP A 39 -10.79 -9.99 2.28
C ASP A 39 -9.60 -10.69 1.61
N VAL A 40 -8.47 -9.98 1.49
CA VAL A 40 -7.22 -10.56 0.98
C VAL A 40 -6.74 -11.70 1.86
N LEU A 41 -6.72 -11.52 3.19
CA LEU A 41 -6.30 -12.56 4.14
C LEU A 41 -7.24 -13.76 4.12
N LYS A 42 -8.55 -13.51 4.01
CA LYS A 42 -9.56 -14.56 3.86
C LYS A 42 -9.32 -15.41 2.61
N HIS A 43 -9.18 -14.76 1.45
CA HIS A 43 -8.91 -15.47 0.21
C HIS A 43 -7.60 -16.27 0.25
N LEU A 44 -6.58 -15.77 0.95
CA LEU A 44 -5.34 -16.51 1.15
C LEU A 44 -5.50 -17.72 2.07
N ALA A 45 -6.22 -17.57 3.17
CA ALA A 45 -6.50 -18.66 4.09
C ALA A 45 -7.28 -19.78 3.38
N GLU A 46 -8.30 -19.42 2.59
CA GLU A 46 -9.08 -20.35 1.78
C GLU A 46 -8.21 -21.08 0.74
N ALA A 47 -7.34 -20.36 0.03
CA ALA A 47 -6.46 -20.95 -0.98
C ALA A 47 -5.41 -21.90 -0.39
N GLU A 48 -4.98 -21.67 0.86
CA GLU A 48 -3.99 -22.49 1.56
C GLU A 48 -4.61 -23.57 2.46
N GLY A 49 -5.94 -23.61 2.60
CA GLY A 49 -6.64 -24.51 3.53
C GLY A 49 -6.29 -24.25 5.00
N ARG A 50 -5.98 -22.99 5.35
CA ARG A 50 -5.62 -22.56 6.71
C ARG A 50 -6.76 -21.81 7.37
N GLU A 51 -6.75 -21.73 8.69
CA GLU A 51 -7.65 -20.83 9.41
C GLU A 51 -7.22 -19.36 9.21
N GLU A 52 -8.19 -18.49 8.89
CA GLU A 52 -8.01 -17.05 8.74
C GLU A 52 -7.35 -16.41 9.98
N SER A 53 -7.70 -16.93 11.16
CA SER A 53 -7.22 -16.48 12.46
C SER A 53 -5.69 -16.52 12.58
N LEU A 54 -5.04 -17.50 11.94
CA LEU A 54 -3.59 -17.68 12.00
C LEU A 54 -2.85 -16.62 11.19
N LEU A 55 -3.37 -16.28 10.00
CA LEU A 55 -2.80 -15.23 9.16
C LEU A 55 -3.08 -13.85 9.75
N ALA A 56 -4.31 -13.61 10.23
CA ALA A 56 -4.73 -12.33 10.78
C ALA A 56 -3.90 -11.88 12.01
N ARG A 57 -3.35 -12.81 12.80
CA ARG A 57 -2.49 -12.49 13.95
C ARG A 57 -1.22 -11.70 13.59
N HIS A 58 -0.79 -11.73 12.34
CA HIS A 58 0.38 -11.00 11.87
C HIS A 58 0.06 -9.58 11.38
N PHE A 59 -1.21 -9.19 11.30
CA PHE A 59 -1.64 -7.92 10.73
C PHE A 59 -2.53 -7.14 11.69
N SER A 60 -2.24 -5.84 11.87
CA SER A 60 -3.16 -4.92 12.53
C SER A 60 -4.10 -4.32 11.49
N LEU A 61 -5.34 -4.79 11.46
CA LEU A 61 -6.37 -4.31 10.53
C LEU A 61 -7.16 -3.10 11.07
N THR A 62 -6.93 -2.72 12.33
CA THR A 62 -7.77 -1.75 13.05
C THR A 62 -7.33 -0.30 12.85
N ALA A 63 -6.05 -0.08 12.54
CA ALA A 63 -5.47 1.25 12.37
C ALA A 63 -4.48 1.24 11.19
N PRO A 64 -4.96 1.17 9.94
CA PRO A 64 -4.08 1.17 8.79
C PRO A 64 -3.37 2.53 8.66
N LEU A 65 -2.09 2.47 8.30
CA LEU A 65 -1.28 3.66 8.04
C LEU A 65 -1.43 4.06 6.56
N LEU A 66 -1.91 5.27 6.30
CA LEU A 66 -1.87 5.85 4.97
C LEU A 66 -0.52 6.57 4.78
N LEU A 67 0.15 6.28 3.68
CA LEU A 67 1.35 6.99 3.24
C LEU A 67 1.11 7.59 1.86
N TRP A 68 1.46 8.86 1.67
CA TRP A 68 1.24 9.56 0.40
C TRP A 68 2.35 10.57 0.08
N ASP A 69 2.46 10.91 -1.20
CA ASP A 69 3.34 11.98 -1.68
C ASP A 69 2.76 13.36 -1.39
N SER A 70 3.63 14.36 -1.22
CA SER A 70 3.22 15.76 -0.95
C SER A 70 2.27 16.41 -1.98
N ASP A 71 2.19 15.88 -3.20
CA ASP A 71 1.32 16.36 -4.27
C ASP A 71 0.03 15.54 -4.43
N ALA A 72 -0.19 14.51 -3.61
CA ALA A 72 -1.38 13.68 -3.68
C ALA A 72 -2.62 14.42 -3.16
N LYS A 73 -3.76 14.20 -3.83
CA LYS A 73 -5.08 14.68 -3.35
C LYS A 73 -5.59 13.77 -2.25
N THR A 74 -5.63 14.27 -1.02
CA THR A 74 -6.10 13.54 0.16
C THR A 74 -6.97 14.43 1.04
N ARG A 75 -7.82 13.81 1.86
CA ARG A 75 -8.56 14.49 2.94
C ARG A 75 -7.80 14.47 4.26
N GLN A 76 -6.75 13.67 4.38
CA GLN A 76 -5.93 13.59 5.59
C GLN A 76 -5.00 14.79 5.76
N THR A 77 -4.77 15.16 7.02
CA THR A 77 -3.67 16.05 7.40
C THR A 77 -2.48 15.18 7.82
N PRO A 78 -1.25 15.47 7.36
CA PRO A 78 -0.08 14.68 7.73
C PRO A 78 0.19 14.78 9.24
N GLU A 79 0.20 13.64 9.92
CA GLU A 79 0.66 13.52 11.32
C GLU A 79 2.18 13.53 11.39
N GLN A 80 2.81 12.97 10.36
CA GLN A 80 4.25 12.95 10.20
C GLN A 80 4.64 13.19 8.75
N THR A 81 5.76 13.88 8.55
CA THR A 81 6.42 14.03 7.26
C THR A 81 7.84 13.49 7.35
N VAL A 82 8.25 12.69 6.38
CA VAL A 82 9.64 12.21 6.28
C VAL A 82 10.20 12.44 4.89
N THR A 83 11.33 13.12 4.89
CA THR A 83 12.11 13.41 3.69
C THR A 83 12.89 12.18 3.25
N ARG A 84 12.65 11.72 2.02
CA ARG A 84 13.28 10.53 1.42
C ARG A 84 14.03 10.89 0.14
N ARG A 85 15.09 10.13 -0.17
CA ARG A 85 15.86 10.27 -1.41
C ARG A 85 15.67 9.06 -2.33
N ASP A 86 14.45 8.83 -2.75
CA ASP A 86 14.04 7.64 -3.52
C ASP A 86 13.25 7.97 -4.80
N ALA A 87 12.92 9.24 -5.06
CA ALA A 87 12.25 9.66 -6.29
C ALA A 87 13.20 9.51 -7.51
N PRO A 88 12.93 8.60 -8.47
CA PRO A 88 13.87 8.33 -9.56
C PRO A 88 14.07 9.56 -10.47
N LEU A 89 15.31 10.03 -10.60
CA LEU A 89 15.68 11.10 -11.56
C LEU A 89 16.26 10.53 -12.85
N SER A 90 17.16 9.55 -12.72
CA SER A 90 17.73 8.85 -13.85
C SER A 90 18.09 7.43 -13.44
N ARG A 91 17.43 6.45 -14.06
CA ARG A 91 17.76 5.03 -13.83
C ARG A 91 19.10 4.64 -14.45
N CYS A 92 19.49 5.26 -15.57
CA CYS A 92 20.78 5.01 -16.22
C CYS A 92 21.96 5.55 -15.40
N ARG A 93 21.83 6.74 -14.82
CA ARG A 93 22.86 7.36 -13.98
C ARG A 93 22.74 7.02 -12.49
N TRP A 94 21.74 6.22 -12.12
CA TRP A 94 21.41 5.88 -10.73
C TRP A 94 21.27 7.10 -9.81
N GLN A 95 20.48 8.09 -10.26
CA GLN A 95 20.25 9.34 -9.55
C GLN A 95 18.83 9.44 -9.00
N PHE A 96 18.71 9.96 -7.79
CA PHE A 96 17.47 10.13 -7.06
C PHE A 96 17.32 11.55 -6.52
N LYS A 97 16.10 12.07 -6.59
CA LYS A 97 15.65 13.32 -6.00
C LYS A 97 15.15 13.08 -4.57
N VAL A 98 15.05 14.19 -3.83
CA VAL A 98 14.41 14.22 -2.53
C VAL A 98 12.91 14.45 -2.71
N ARG A 99 12.08 13.75 -1.95
CA ARG A 99 10.64 13.97 -1.83
C ARG A 99 10.21 13.88 -0.37
N ASP A 100 9.10 14.53 -0.04
CA ASP A 100 8.48 14.39 1.26
C ASP A 100 7.35 13.35 1.19
N GLU A 101 7.42 12.37 2.09
CA GLU A 101 6.40 11.36 2.29
C GLU A 101 5.61 11.69 3.56
N HIS A 102 4.31 11.87 3.38
CA HIS A 102 3.37 12.12 4.46
C HIS A 102 2.78 10.83 4.98
N ARG A 103 2.40 10.83 6.26
CA ARG A 103 1.79 9.69 6.95
C ARG A 103 0.73 10.17 7.92
N ALA A 104 -0.36 9.42 7.99
CA ALA A 104 -1.38 9.54 9.02
C ALA A 104 -2.06 8.19 9.22
N GLN A 105 -2.46 7.90 10.45
CA GLN A 105 -3.34 6.77 10.71
C GLN A 105 -4.73 7.08 10.19
N LEU A 106 -5.34 6.14 9.46
CA LEU A 106 -6.75 6.24 9.13
C LEU A 106 -7.54 5.85 10.38
N ALA A 107 -8.16 6.84 11.03
CA ALA A 107 -9.10 6.58 12.11
C ALA A 107 -10.22 5.67 11.58
N LYS A 108 -10.65 4.70 12.39
CA LYS A 108 -12.00 4.16 12.19
C LYS A 108 -12.94 5.34 12.37
N GLU A 109 -13.76 5.65 11.35
CA GLU A 109 -14.99 6.38 11.62
C GLU A 109 -15.73 5.58 12.70
N ASP A 110 -15.82 6.15 13.91
CA ASP A 110 -16.74 5.70 14.93
C ASP A 110 -18.13 5.81 14.29
N GLN A 111 -18.65 4.68 13.85
CA GLN A 111 -20.01 4.57 13.38
C GLN A 111 -20.92 4.80 14.62
N PRO A 112 -21.85 5.76 14.58
CA PRO A 112 -22.67 6.14 15.73
C PRO A 112 -23.61 5.02 16.20
#